data_AF-A0A5J4X8D8-F1
#
_entry.id   AF-A0A5J4X8D8-F1
#
_cell.length_a   1.000
_cell.length_b   1.000
_cell.length_c   1.000
_cell.angle_alpha   90.00
_cell.angle_beta   90.00
_cell.angle_gamma   90.00
#
_symmetry.space_group_name_H-M   'P 1'
#
loop_
_entity.id
_entity.type
_entity.pdbx_description
1 polymer ?
#
loop_
_entity_poly.entity_id
_entity_poly.type
_entity_poly.pdbx_seq_one_letter_code
_entity_poly.pdbx_strand_id
1 'polypeptide(L)'
;MPSEYIQQRIDGKQFDSRITNNSLQLLQNLFIFGTQQIQELIQTSIPTEIRIKLKLDKDNEYYKQEQQLLSAFIDAEGMKELKQIRKIIEIRDRSELIELIKAGLMIKLTDELNKTLEENDCEGKRIIIADILHRVTFDNSEAKQIIIDETNFADNYLRFLNKLPLNQMFIELLDALWELSIVHPSELKRVLFSKGIIQTLMKIVQLKDIFIRLKCGQVIQNIIIQGLIGLKIGDQNPYLKPLIDDGTAEMLIKIMKDKEQFDIHWQTAQNIARLYKAQQVPQLISKDVIKMSRQHRIDPFKQL
;
A
#
# COMPACT_ATOMS: atom_id res chain seq x y z
N MET A 1 7.88 22.87 -26.02
CA MET A 1 7.13 21.59 -26.10
C MET A 1 6.99 21.00 -24.70
N PRO A 2 5.87 20.35 -24.33
CA PRO A 2 5.71 19.75 -23.00
C PRO A 2 6.79 18.72 -22.63
N SER A 3 7.47 18.12 -23.62
CA SER A 3 8.62 17.24 -23.41
C SER A 3 9.95 17.96 -23.17
N GLU A 4 10.17 19.16 -23.73
CA GLU A 4 11.35 20.00 -23.42
C GLU A 4 11.40 20.36 -21.94
N TYR A 5 10.25 20.39 -21.28
CA TYR A 5 10.15 20.58 -19.83
C TYR A 5 10.87 19.47 -19.05
N ILE A 6 10.72 18.20 -19.44
CA ILE A 6 11.33 17.07 -18.73
C ILE A 6 12.87 17.19 -18.78
N GLN A 7 13.40 17.61 -19.92
CA GLN A 7 14.83 17.89 -20.08
C GLN A 7 15.27 19.08 -19.21
N GLN A 8 14.54 20.20 -19.29
CA GLN A 8 14.86 21.41 -18.54
C GLN A 8 14.77 21.23 -17.01
N ARG A 9 13.87 20.36 -16.53
CA ARG A 9 13.78 19.96 -15.12
C ARG A 9 15.01 19.19 -14.68
N ILE A 10 15.44 18.21 -15.48
CA ILE A 10 16.66 17.42 -15.20
C ILE A 10 17.89 18.32 -15.14
N ASP A 11 17.89 19.41 -15.91
CA ASP A 11 18.95 20.42 -15.90
C ASP A 11 18.86 21.39 -14.70
N GLY A 12 17.95 21.14 -13.73
CA GLY A 12 17.85 21.88 -12.46
C GLY A 12 17.11 23.22 -12.53
N LYS A 13 16.36 23.49 -13.61
CA LYS A 13 15.60 24.74 -13.73
C LYS A 13 14.34 24.69 -12.87
N GLN A 14 14.09 25.76 -12.10
CA GLN A 14 12.86 25.91 -11.32
C GLN A 14 11.69 26.33 -12.21
N PHE A 15 10.55 25.67 -12.02
CA PHE A 15 9.29 25.96 -12.71
C PHE A 15 8.15 26.10 -11.71
N ASP A 16 7.10 26.81 -12.11
CA ASP A 16 5.83 26.80 -11.39
C ASP A 16 5.27 25.38 -11.31
N SER A 17 4.85 24.98 -10.11
CA SER A 17 4.42 23.61 -9.85
C SER A 17 3.11 23.24 -10.52
N ARG A 18 2.21 24.20 -10.72
CA ARG A 18 0.95 23.99 -11.45
C ARG A 18 1.22 23.81 -12.93
N ILE A 19 2.11 24.63 -13.50
CA ILE A 19 2.51 24.49 -14.92
C ILE A 19 3.14 23.12 -15.16
N THR A 20 4.01 22.68 -14.25
CA THR A 20 4.64 21.36 -14.31
C THR A 20 3.60 20.24 -14.32
N ASN A 21 2.73 20.21 -13.30
CA ASN A 21 1.75 19.14 -13.14
C ASN A 21 0.80 19.07 -14.36
N ASN A 22 0.33 20.23 -14.83
CA ASN A 22 -0.54 20.32 -16.00
C ASN A 22 0.16 19.83 -17.28
N SER A 23 1.46 20.11 -17.43
CA SER A 23 2.25 19.67 -18.60
C SER A 23 2.43 18.15 -18.62
N LEU A 24 2.75 17.54 -17.48
CA LEU A 24 2.84 16.08 -17.35
C LEU A 24 1.48 15.42 -17.61
N GLN A 25 0.40 15.97 -17.06
CA GLN A 25 -0.93 15.43 -17.28
C GLN A 25 -1.36 15.53 -18.75
N LEU A 26 -1.05 16.65 -19.41
CA LEU A 26 -1.27 16.81 -20.85
C LEU A 26 -0.47 15.78 -21.65
N LEU A 27 0.82 15.60 -21.35
CA LEU A 27 1.66 14.60 -22.02
C LEU A 27 1.09 13.18 -21.88
N GLN A 28 0.70 12.79 -20.67
CA GLN A 28 0.09 11.49 -20.44
C GLN A 28 -1.20 11.33 -21.24
N ASN A 29 -2.05 12.36 -21.28
CA ASN A 29 -3.32 12.27 -22.02
C ASN A 29 -3.09 12.23 -23.53
N LEU A 30 -2.16 13.03 -24.05
CA LEU A 30 -1.76 12.99 -25.46
C LEU A 30 -1.15 11.64 -25.83
N PHE A 31 -0.36 11.04 -24.96
CA PHE A 31 0.21 9.71 -25.22
C PHE A 31 -0.86 8.62 -25.20
N ILE A 32 -1.69 8.59 -24.16
CA ILE A 32 -2.68 7.52 -23.93
C ILE A 32 -3.84 7.57 -24.94
N PHE A 33 -4.29 8.77 -25.31
CA PHE A 33 -5.47 8.95 -26.18
C PHE A 33 -5.12 9.49 -27.57
N GLY A 34 -3.84 9.77 -27.84
CA GLY A 34 -3.38 10.26 -29.14
C GLY A 34 -3.21 9.18 -30.18
N THR A 35 -2.86 9.61 -31.39
CA THR A 35 -2.51 8.72 -32.50
C THR A 35 -1.14 8.09 -32.28
N GLN A 36 -0.83 7.02 -33.02
CA GLN A 36 0.50 6.41 -33.03
C GLN A 36 1.61 7.44 -33.33
N GLN A 37 1.35 8.40 -34.24
CA GLN A 37 2.28 9.49 -34.54
C GLN A 37 2.58 10.36 -33.32
N ILE A 38 1.56 10.68 -32.50
CA ILE A 38 1.74 11.44 -31.27
C ILE A 38 2.51 10.62 -30.24
N GLN A 39 2.22 9.33 -30.12
CA GLN A 39 2.95 8.41 -29.23
C GLN A 39 4.44 8.36 -29.59
N GLU A 40 4.77 8.13 -30.86
CA GLU A 40 6.16 8.10 -31.36
C GLU A 40 6.87 9.43 -31.12
N LEU A 41 6.19 10.56 -31.37
CA LEU A 41 6.76 11.89 -31.13
C LEU A 41 7.08 12.12 -29.65
N ILE A 42 6.16 11.78 -28.74
CA ILE A 42 6.38 11.95 -27.30
C ILE A 42 7.49 11.01 -26.82
N GLN A 43 7.44 9.74 -27.23
CA GLN A 43 8.42 8.74 -26.82
C GLN A 43 9.84 9.11 -27.30
N THR A 44 10.00 9.56 -28.54
CA THR A 44 11.31 10.02 -29.06
C THR A 44 11.80 11.30 -28.40
N SER A 45 10.89 12.20 -28.01
CA SER A 45 11.24 13.44 -27.32
C SER A 45 11.69 13.26 -25.86
N ILE A 46 11.54 12.06 -25.29
CA ILE A 46 11.95 11.71 -23.94
C ILE A 46 12.91 10.52 -24.03
N PRO A 47 14.22 10.77 -24.21
CA PRO A 47 15.23 9.73 -24.38
C PRO A 47 15.33 8.75 -23.21
N THR A 48 15.87 7.56 -23.45
CA THR A 48 16.00 6.51 -22.43
C THR A 48 16.78 6.98 -21.20
N GLU A 49 17.84 7.77 -21.39
CA GLU A 49 18.66 8.31 -20.30
C GLU A 49 17.84 9.20 -19.37
N ILE A 50 16.92 9.98 -19.94
CA ILE A 50 16.00 10.83 -19.22
C ILE A 50 14.98 9.98 -18.46
N ARG A 51 14.42 8.95 -19.09
CA ARG A 51 13.50 8.00 -18.42
C ARG A 51 14.15 7.33 -17.21
N ILE A 52 15.43 6.93 -17.32
CA ILE A 52 16.18 6.34 -16.21
C ILE A 52 16.30 7.34 -15.05
N LYS A 53 16.61 8.61 -15.32
CA LYS A 53 16.67 9.65 -14.28
C LYS A 53 15.32 9.83 -13.58
N LEU A 54 14.23 9.90 -14.34
CA LEU A 54 12.87 10.02 -13.79
C LEU A 54 12.51 8.84 -12.85
N LYS A 55 12.96 7.62 -13.18
CA LYS A 55 12.72 6.42 -12.34
C LYS A 55 13.44 6.47 -10.99
N LEU A 56 14.60 7.09 -10.94
CA LEU A 56 15.46 7.11 -9.75
C LEU A 56 15.15 8.27 -8.79
N ASP A 57 14.47 9.32 -9.28
CA ASP A 57 14.16 10.55 -8.55
C ASP A 57 12.91 10.40 -7.67
N LYS A 58 12.93 9.46 -6.72
CA LYS A 58 11.76 9.11 -5.86
C LYS A 58 11.28 10.23 -4.94
N ASP A 59 12.18 11.15 -4.58
CA ASP A 59 11.86 12.29 -3.71
C ASP A 59 11.21 13.45 -4.48
N ASN A 60 11.04 13.32 -5.80
CA ASN A 60 10.43 14.34 -6.64
C ASN A 60 8.92 14.46 -6.38
N GLU A 61 8.43 15.69 -6.25
CA GLU A 61 7.00 15.96 -6.03
C GLU A 61 6.09 15.50 -7.20
N TYR A 62 6.65 15.34 -8.40
CA TYR A 62 5.95 14.84 -9.59
C TYR A 62 6.24 13.37 -9.91
N TYR A 63 7.01 12.68 -9.06
CA TYR A 63 7.46 11.31 -9.29
C TYR A 63 6.32 10.39 -9.74
N LYS A 64 5.15 10.48 -9.10
CA LYS A 64 3.98 9.66 -9.43
C LYS A 64 3.47 9.89 -10.85
N GLN A 65 3.35 11.15 -11.27
CA GLN A 65 2.93 11.54 -12.60
C GLN A 65 3.96 11.12 -13.66
N GLU A 66 5.24 11.19 -13.31
CA GLU A 66 6.33 10.71 -14.18
C GLU A 66 6.25 9.18 -14.33
N GLN A 67 6.06 8.42 -13.24
CA GLN A 67 5.88 6.97 -13.30
C GLN A 67 4.65 6.59 -14.14
N GLN A 68 3.55 7.32 -14.05
CA GLN A 68 2.36 7.08 -14.89
C GLN A 68 2.66 7.29 -16.38
N LEU A 69 3.43 8.32 -16.75
CA LEU A 69 3.87 8.51 -18.13
C LEU A 69 4.76 7.36 -18.59
N LEU A 70 5.70 6.92 -17.75
CA LEU A 70 6.60 5.82 -18.06
C LEU A 70 5.87 4.48 -18.23
N SER A 71 4.88 4.20 -17.38
CA SER A 71 4.02 3.02 -17.55
C SER A 71 3.16 3.09 -18.81
N ALA A 72 2.72 4.29 -19.22
CA ALA A 72 2.01 4.45 -20.49
C ALA A 72 2.88 4.10 -21.69
N PHE A 73 4.20 4.35 -21.65
CA PHE A 73 5.12 3.93 -22.71
C PHE A 73 5.27 2.41 -22.85
N ILE A 74 4.90 1.65 -21.82
CA ILE A 74 4.98 0.19 -21.79
C ILE A 74 3.62 -0.40 -22.17
N ASP A 75 2.55 0.07 -21.53
CA ASP A 75 1.18 -0.42 -21.73
C ASP A 75 0.19 0.75 -21.81
N ALA A 76 0.09 1.34 -23.01
CA ALA A 76 -0.79 2.47 -23.25
C ALA A 76 -2.27 2.12 -23.07
N GLU A 77 -2.70 0.93 -23.50
CA GLU A 77 -4.10 0.52 -23.46
C GLU A 77 -4.54 0.18 -22.03
N GLY A 78 -3.74 -0.57 -21.26
CA GLY A 78 -4.06 -0.81 -19.85
C GLY A 78 -4.07 0.48 -19.02
N MET A 79 -3.16 1.43 -19.30
CA MET A 79 -3.19 2.75 -18.67
C MET A 79 -4.44 3.57 -19.07
N LYS A 80 -4.90 3.44 -20.32
CA LYS A 80 -6.13 4.05 -20.81
C LYS A 80 -7.34 3.52 -20.06
N GLU A 81 -7.48 2.21 -19.97
CA GLU A 81 -8.56 1.54 -19.25
C GLU A 81 -8.57 1.96 -17.77
N LEU A 82 -7.42 1.93 -17.10
CA LEU A 82 -7.32 2.33 -15.69
C LEU A 82 -7.68 3.80 -15.47
N LYS A 83 -7.26 4.71 -16.37
CA LYS A 83 -7.66 6.13 -16.29
C LYS A 83 -9.17 6.31 -16.50
N GLN A 84 -9.78 5.53 -17.40
CA GLN A 84 -11.23 5.56 -17.59
C GLN A 84 -11.96 5.04 -16.35
N ILE A 85 -11.52 3.92 -15.76
CA ILE A 85 -12.05 3.37 -14.52
C ILE A 85 -11.95 4.42 -13.39
N ARG A 86 -10.77 5.02 -13.22
CA ARG A 86 -10.53 6.06 -12.21
C ARG A 86 -11.50 7.24 -12.37
N LYS A 87 -11.69 7.73 -13.61
CA LYS A 87 -12.62 8.83 -13.91
C LYS A 87 -14.08 8.45 -13.61
N ILE A 88 -14.48 7.21 -13.89
CA ILE A 88 -15.82 6.71 -13.54
C ILE A 88 -15.98 6.72 -12.02
N ILE A 89 -15.01 6.18 -11.27
CA ILE A 89 -15.06 6.11 -9.81
C ILE A 89 -15.13 7.52 -9.18
N GLU A 90 -14.47 8.52 -9.74
CA GLU A 90 -14.48 9.91 -9.25
C GLU A 90 -15.87 10.57 -9.27
N ILE A 91 -16.79 10.11 -10.13
CA ILE A 91 -18.12 10.71 -10.28
C ILE A 91 -19.25 9.87 -9.69
N ARG A 92 -18.96 8.68 -9.18
CA ARG A 92 -19.94 7.72 -8.67
C ARG A 92 -20.15 7.87 -7.18
N ASP A 93 -21.39 7.67 -6.73
CA ASP A 93 -21.70 7.59 -5.32
C ASP A 93 -21.36 6.21 -4.73
N ARG A 94 -21.47 6.07 -3.41
CA ARG A 94 -21.11 4.83 -2.69
C ARG A 94 -21.87 3.60 -3.17
N SER A 95 -23.14 3.75 -3.52
CA SER A 95 -23.99 2.64 -3.97
C SER A 95 -23.60 2.20 -5.37
N GLU A 96 -23.33 3.14 -6.27
CA GLU A 96 -22.86 2.82 -7.62
C GLU A 96 -21.44 2.20 -7.60
N LEU A 97 -20.58 2.61 -6.66
CA LEU A 97 -19.27 1.95 -6.48
C LEU A 97 -19.42 0.48 -6.07
N ILE A 98 -20.41 0.15 -5.25
CA ILE A 98 -20.72 -1.24 -4.87
C ILE A 98 -21.16 -2.04 -6.10
N GLU A 99 -21.96 -1.46 -6.99
CA GLU A 99 -22.36 -2.10 -8.25
C GLU A 99 -21.14 -2.42 -9.13
N LEU A 100 -20.16 -1.51 -9.21
CA LEU A 100 -18.91 -1.76 -9.94
C LEU A 100 -18.10 -2.90 -9.32
N ILE A 101 -18.04 -2.99 -7.99
CA ILE A 101 -17.37 -4.11 -7.29
C ILE A 101 -18.05 -5.42 -7.66
N LYS A 102 -19.38 -5.49 -7.57
CA LYS A 102 -20.18 -6.67 -7.92
C LYS A 102 -20.07 -7.03 -9.41
N ALA A 103 -19.87 -6.04 -10.27
CA ALA A 103 -19.63 -6.24 -11.70
C ALA A 103 -18.19 -6.72 -12.03
N GLY A 104 -17.33 -6.94 -11.03
CA GLY A 104 -16.01 -7.53 -11.22
C GLY A 104 -14.84 -6.54 -11.23
N LEU A 105 -15.02 -5.30 -10.74
CA LEU A 105 -13.93 -4.31 -10.66
C LEU A 105 -12.70 -4.88 -9.92
N MET A 106 -12.89 -5.59 -8.80
CA MET A 106 -11.76 -6.13 -8.04
C MET A 106 -10.94 -7.16 -8.83
N ILE A 107 -11.61 -8.02 -9.62
CA ILE A 107 -10.94 -9.00 -10.48
C ILE A 107 -10.07 -8.26 -11.50
N LYS A 108 -10.66 -7.29 -12.21
CA LYS A 108 -9.95 -6.46 -13.19
C LYS A 108 -8.72 -5.77 -12.60
N LEU A 109 -8.84 -5.15 -11.43
CA LEU A 109 -7.71 -4.48 -10.77
C LEU A 109 -6.62 -5.46 -10.37
N THR A 110 -6.97 -6.64 -9.85
CA THR A 110 -5.97 -7.66 -9.49
C THR A 110 -5.29 -8.27 -10.71
N ASP A 111 -5.99 -8.43 -11.82
CA ASP A 111 -5.41 -8.90 -13.08
C ASP A 111 -4.40 -7.88 -13.62
N GLU A 112 -4.76 -6.59 -13.62
CA GLU A 112 -3.85 -5.52 -14.03
C GLU A 112 -2.63 -5.40 -13.09
N LEU A 113 -2.77 -5.61 -11.78
CA LEU A 113 -1.64 -5.69 -10.85
C LEU A 113 -0.70 -6.86 -11.17
N ASN A 114 -1.26 -8.04 -11.45
CA ASN A 114 -0.46 -9.22 -11.75
C ASN A 114 0.34 -9.07 -13.04
N LYS A 115 -0.20 -8.40 -14.07
CA LYS A 115 0.57 -8.04 -15.28
C LYS A 115 1.81 -7.21 -14.95
N THR A 116 1.74 -6.33 -13.94
CA THR A 116 2.90 -5.52 -13.52
C THR A 116 4.03 -6.32 -12.86
N LEU A 117 3.82 -7.61 -12.57
CA LEU A 117 4.88 -8.51 -12.10
C LEU A 117 5.70 -9.09 -13.26
N GLU A 118 5.12 -9.17 -14.45
CA GLU A 118 5.76 -9.71 -15.67
C GLU A 118 6.41 -8.59 -16.49
N GLU A 119 5.84 -7.39 -16.42
CA GLU A 119 6.34 -6.19 -17.11
C GLU A 119 7.37 -5.45 -16.24
N ASN A 120 8.58 -5.25 -16.78
CA ASN A 120 9.57 -4.39 -16.12
C ASN A 120 9.07 -2.94 -16.10
N ASP A 121 9.06 -2.31 -14.92
CA ASP A 121 8.84 -0.87 -14.69
C ASP A 121 7.41 -0.33 -14.92
N CYS A 122 6.39 -1.05 -14.46
CA CYS A 122 4.99 -0.60 -14.45
C CYS A 122 4.53 0.04 -13.12
N GLU A 123 5.40 0.80 -12.44
CA GLU A 123 5.06 1.43 -11.15
C GLU A 123 3.91 2.44 -11.26
N GLY A 124 3.86 3.23 -12.33
CA GLY A 124 2.76 4.15 -12.60
C GLY A 124 1.40 3.47 -12.70
N LYS A 125 1.35 2.28 -13.27
CA LYS A 125 0.15 1.45 -13.34
C LYS A 125 -0.32 1.04 -11.94
N ARG A 126 0.61 0.59 -11.10
CA ARG A 126 0.34 0.27 -9.69
C ARG A 126 -0.14 1.48 -8.89
N ILE A 127 0.41 2.67 -9.15
CA ILE A 127 -0.02 3.93 -8.50
C ILE A 127 -1.49 4.23 -8.81
N ILE A 128 -1.92 4.10 -10.09
CA ILE A 128 -3.32 4.34 -10.45
C ILE A 128 -4.24 3.30 -9.81
N ILE A 129 -3.82 2.02 -9.80
CA ILE A 129 -4.61 0.96 -9.16
C ILE A 129 -4.74 1.21 -7.65
N ALA A 130 -3.67 1.64 -6.98
CA ALA A 130 -3.70 1.99 -5.56
C ALA A 130 -4.66 3.16 -5.27
N ASP A 131 -4.64 4.21 -6.10
CA ASP A 131 -5.59 5.34 -5.98
C ASP A 131 -7.04 4.90 -6.21
N ILE A 132 -7.29 4.03 -7.20
CA ILE A 132 -8.61 3.45 -7.42
C ILE A 132 -9.08 2.67 -6.18
N LEU A 133 -8.24 1.78 -5.64
CA LEU A 133 -8.57 0.98 -4.47
C LEU A 133 -8.87 1.87 -3.25
N HIS A 134 -8.05 2.90 -3.02
CA HIS A 134 -8.30 3.86 -1.96
C HIS A 134 -9.67 4.54 -2.14
N ARG A 135 -10.00 5.05 -3.33
CA ARG A 135 -11.30 5.71 -3.57
C ARG A 135 -12.50 4.80 -3.36
N VAL A 136 -12.41 3.55 -3.80
CA VAL A 136 -13.51 2.57 -3.63
C VAL A 136 -13.71 2.21 -2.17
N THR A 137 -12.62 2.13 -1.40
CA THR A 137 -12.67 1.69 -0.01
C THR A 137 -12.88 2.84 0.98
N PHE A 138 -12.36 4.03 0.71
CA PHE A 138 -12.35 5.16 1.63
C PHE A 138 -13.76 5.52 2.11
N ASP A 139 -13.95 5.50 3.43
CA ASP A 139 -15.22 5.78 4.11
C ASP A 139 -16.44 5.00 3.54
N ASN A 140 -16.20 3.77 3.05
CA ASN A 140 -17.24 2.89 2.49
C ASN A 140 -17.17 1.49 3.09
N SER A 141 -17.75 1.30 4.29
CA SER A 141 -17.69 0.02 5.01
C SER A 141 -18.34 -1.14 4.27
N GLU A 142 -19.44 -0.88 3.54
CA GLU A 142 -20.14 -1.90 2.76
C GLU A 142 -19.28 -2.37 1.57
N ALA A 143 -18.68 -1.45 0.83
CA ALA A 143 -17.73 -1.82 -0.24
C ALA A 143 -16.57 -2.67 0.31
N LYS A 144 -15.98 -2.25 1.42
CA LYS A 144 -14.90 -3.01 2.07
C LYS A 144 -15.34 -4.42 2.49
N GLN A 145 -16.58 -4.59 2.98
CA GLN A 145 -17.14 -5.90 3.33
C GLN A 145 -17.29 -6.78 2.09
N ILE A 146 -17.93 -6.26 1.02
CA ILE A 146 -18.18 -6.98 -0.23
C ILE A 146 -16.86 -7.39 -0.90
N ILE A 147 -15.85 -6.50 -0.93
CA ILE A 147 -14.53 -6.80 -1.50
C ILE A 147 -13.92 -8.05 -0.86
N ILE A 148 -14.16 -8.29 0.43
CA ILE A 148 -13.54 -9.39 1.15
C ILE A 148 -14.40 -10.64 1.07
N ASP A 149 -15.70 -10.50 1.33
CA ASP A 149 -16.59 -11.65 1.48
C ASP A 149 -17.02 -12.23 0.13
N GLU A 150 -17.22 -11.36 -0.86
CA GLU A 150 -17.83 -11.72 -2.14
C GLU A 150 -16.80 -11.75 -3.29
N THR A 151 -15.55 -11.36 -3.04
CA THR A 151 -14.50 -11.37 -4.08
C THR A 151 -13.24 -12.09 -3.63
N ASN A 152 -12.42 -12.52 -4.59
CA ASN A 152 -11.11 -13.12 -4.34
C ASN A 152 -9.99 -12.07 -4.15
N PHE A 153 -10.34 -10.80 -3.90
CA PHE A 153 -9.37 -9.70 -3.85
C PHE A 153 -8.27 -9.94 -2.82
N ALA A 154 -8.61 -10.32 -1.59
CA ALA A 154 -7.61 -10.50 -0.53
C ALA A 154 -6.55 -11.56 -0.89
N ASP A 155 -6.97 -12.69 -1.47
CA ASP A 155 -6.04 -13.75 -1.90
C ASP A 155 -5.15 -13.28 -3.04
N ASN A 156 -5.74 -12.67 -4.06
CA ASN A 156 -5.00 -12.21 -5.23
C ASN A 156 -4.03 -11.08 -4.87
N TYR A 157 -4.46 -10.14 -4.01
CA TYR A 157 -3.63 -9.04 -3.54
C TYR A 157 -2.46 -9.52 -2.68
N LEU A 158 -2.71 -10.50 -1.80
CA LEU A 158 -1.64 -11.14 -1.01
C LEU A 158 -0.63 -11.89 -1.87
N ARG A 159 -1.09 -12.61 -2.90
CA ARG A 159 -0.20 -13.26 -3.87
C ARG A 159 0.63 -12.24 -4.62
N PHE A 160 0.03 -11.13 -5.04
CA PHE A 160 0.73 -10.03 -5.68
C PHE A 160 1.81 -9.45 -4.76
N LEU A 161 1.48 -9.08 -3.52
CA LEU A 161 2.44 -8.51 -2.56
C LEU A 161 3.60 -9.47 -2.22
N ASN A 162 3.33 -10.77 -2.16
CA ASN A 162 4.39 -11.77 -1.92
C ASN A 162 5.34 -11.96 -3.10
N LYS A 163 4.89 -11.64 -4.33
CA LYS A 163 5.70 -11.73 -5.55
C LYS A 163 6.40 -10.41 -5.89
N LEU A 164 5.86 -9.28 -5.43
CA LEU A 164 6.43 -7.97 -5.72
C LEU A 164 7.83 -7.84 -5.08
N PRO A 165 8.87 -7.47 -5.84
CA PRO A 165 10.19 -7.20 -5.29
C PRO A 165 10.14 -6.11 -4.22
N LEU A 166 10.81 -6.32 -3.08
CA LEU A 166 10.75 -5.41 -1.93
C LEU A 166 11.18 -3.97 -2.27
N ASN A 167 12.12 -3.78 -3.21
CA ASN A 167 12.57 -2.47 -3.67
C ASN A 167 11.54 -1.71 -4.54
N GLN A 168 10.48 -2.40 -4.98
CA GLN A 168 9.35 -1.82 -5.71
C GLN A 168 8.12 -1.61 -4.82
N MET A 169 8.22 -1.90 -3.51
CA MET A 169 7.15 -1.62 -2.55
C MET A 169 7.08 -0.12 -2.27
N PHE A 170 5.87 0.42 -2.20
CA PHE A 170 5.58 1.81 -1.82
C PHE A 170 4.32 1.86 -0.94
N ILE A 171 4.15 2.95 -0.18
CA ILE A 171 3.16 3.03 0.90
C ILE A 171 1.71 2.86 0.41
N GLU A 172 1.36 3.38 -0.76
CA GLU A 172 -0.01 3.34 -1.26
C GLU A 172 -0.50 1.91 -1.60
N LEU A 173 0.42 0.97 -1.86
CA LEU A 173 0.06 -0.46 -1.96
C LEU A 173 -0.35 -1.04 -0.60
N LEU A 174 0.09 -0.44 0.50
CA LEU A 174 -0.30 -0.87 1.84
C LEU A 174 -1.54 -0.13 2.34
N ASP A 175 -1.90 1.01 1.75
CA ASP A 175 -3.10 1.76 2.11
C ASP A 175 -4.39 0.97 1.85
N ALA A 176 -4.47 0.22 0.73
CA ALA A 176 -5.62 -0.63 0.46
C ALA A 176 -5.81 -1.70 1.56
N LEU A 177 -4.72 -2.32 2.01
CA LEU A 177 -4.77 -3.28 3.12
C LEU A 177 -5.12 -2.63 4.44
N TRP A 178 -4.60 -1.43 4.68
CA TRP A 178 -4.93 -0.65 5.88
C TRP A 178 -6.41 -0.31 5.93
N GLU A 179 -6.96 0.21 4.83
CA GLU A 179 -8.39 0.54 4.72
C GLU A 179 -9.28 -0.67 5.00
N LEU A 180 -8.94 -1.82 4.40
CA LEU A 180 -9.65 -3.08 4.62
C LEU A 180 -9.49 -3.58 6.07
N SER A 181 -8.32 -3.41 6.68
CA SER A 181 -8.07 -3.85 8.06
C SER A 181 -8.84 -3.07 9.13
N ILE A 182 -9.38 -1.89 8.80
CA ILE A 182 -10.12 -1.05 9.75
C ILE A 182 -11.57 -1.52 9.94
N VAL A 183 -12.15 -2.27 9.00
CA VAL A 183 -13.58 -2.61 9.04
C VAL A 183 -13.95 -3.49 10.23
N HIS A 184 -15.15 -3.21 10.74
CA HIS A 184 -15.91 -4.05 11.65
C HIS A 184 -17.06 -4.67 10.84
N PRO A 185 -17.24 -6.00 10.83
CA PRO A 185 -17.05 -6.91 11.97
C PRO A 185 -15.86 -7.91 11.87
N SER A 186 -15.71 -8.71 12.92
CA SER A 186 -14.59 -9.59 13.29
C SER A 186 -14.18 -10.70 12.32
N GLU A 187 -15.03 -11.08 11.37
CA GLU A 187 -14.72 -12.16 10.41
C GLU A 187 -13.64 -11.73 9.41
N LEU A 188 -13.67 -10.47 8.98
CA LEU A 188 -12.71 -9.94 8.03
C LEU A 188 -11.26 -10.09 8.48
N LYS A 189 -10.94 -9.66 9.70
CA LYS A 189 -9.54 -9.69 10.15
C LYS A 189 -9.09 -11.13 10.48
N ARG A 190 -10.03 -12.02 10.79
CA ARG A 190 -9.76 -13.47 10.88
C ARG A 190 -9.45 -14.04 9.49
N VAL A 191 -10.18 -13.63 8.46
CA VAL A 191 -9.91 -14.01 7.07
C VAL A 191 -8.53 -13.51 6.66
N LEU A 192 -8.22 -12.23 6.87
CA LEU A 192 -6.88 -11.68 6.57
C LEU A 192 -5.77 -12.43 7.32
N PHE A 193 -5.97 -12.73 8.62
CA PHE A 193 -5.04 -13.55 9.40
C PHE A 193 -4.85 -14.94 8.79
N SER A 194 -5.95 -15.66 8.49
CA SER A 194 -5.91 -17.01 7.91
C SER A 194 -5.22 -17.06 6.55
N LYS A 195 -5.22 -15.94 5.82
CA LYS A 195 -4.56 -15.81 4.51
C LYS A 195 -3.06 -15.46 4.62
N GLY A 196 -2.50 -15.32 5.82
CA GLY A 196 -1.06 -15.12 6.00
C GLY A 196 -0.57 -13.67 5.79
N ILE A 197 -1.45 -12.68 5.99
CA ILE A 197 -1.10 -11.27 5.80
C ILE A 197 0.02 -10.80 6.75
N ILE A 198 0.03 -11.27 8.01
CA ILE A 198 1.01 -10.82 9.00
C ILE A 198 2.41 -11.22 8.54
N GLN A 199 2.58 -12.47 8.12
CA GLN A 199 3.83 -13.05 7.62
C GLN A 199 4.32 -12.29 6.37
N THR A 200 3.39 -11.93 5.49
CA THR A 200 3.69 -11.10 4.31
C THR A 200 4.23 -9.73 4.75
N LEU A 201 3.54 -9.05 5.67
CA LEU A 201 3.95 -7.74 6.18
C LEU A 201 5.26 -7.80 6.98
N MET A 202 5.55 -8.90 7.68
CA MET A 202 6.82 -9.08 8.41
C MET A 202 8.04 -9.15 7.48
N LYS A 203 7.87 -9.56 6.22
CA LYS A 203 8.94 -9.46 5.21
C LYS A 203 9.12 -8.01 4.76
N ILE A 204 8.01 -7.29 4.58
CA ILE A 204 8.00 -5.90 4.11
C ILE A 204 8.55 -4.94 5.17
N VAL A 205 8.27 -5.19 6.45
CA VAL A 205 8.71 -4.35 7.57
C VAL A 205 10.25 -4.32 7.72
N GLN A 206 10.98 -5.22 7.08
CA GLN A 206 12.44 -5.21 7.06
C GLN A 206 13.01 -4.11 6.13
N LEU A 207 12.16 -3.43 5.36
CA LEU A 207 12.57 -2.30 4.52
C LEU A 207 13.02 -1.10 5.36
N LYS A 208 13.97 -0.33 4.83
CA LYS A 208 14.51 0.87 5.49
C LYS A 208 13.56 2.07 5.50
N ASP A 209 12.49 2.03 4.72
CA ASP A 209 11.49 3.08 4.67
C ASP A 209 10.61 3.09 5.94
N ILE A 210 10.68 4.18 6.70
CA ILE A 210 9.96 4.39 7.96
C ILE A 210 8.43 4.37 7.75
N PHE A 211 7.94 5.00 6.67
CA PHE A 211 6.51 5.10 6.42
C PHE A 211 5.91 3.74 6.05
N ILE A 212 6.63 2.95 5.24
CA ILE A 212 6.26 1.56 4.94
C ILE A 212 6.23 0.73 6.22
N ARG A 213 7.25 0.84 7.08
CA ARG A 213 7.29 0.10 8.36
C ARG A 213 6.12 0.45 9.27
N LEU A 214 5.86 1.74 9.47
CA LEU A 214 4.74 2.23 10.28
C LEU A 214 3.40 1.73 9.74
N LYS A 215 3.20 1.76 8.42
CA LYS A 215 1.97 1.27 7.79
C LYS A 215 1.80 -0.24 7.98
N CYS A 216 2.86 -1.04 7.80
CA CYS A 216 2.85 -2.47 8.10
C CYS A 216 2.46 -2.74 9.56
N GLY A 217 3.08 -2.02 10.50
CA GLY A 217 2.79 -2.15 11.93
C GLY A 217 1.34 -1.83 12.29
N GLN A 218 0.73 -0.82 11.65
CA GLN A 218 -0.69 -0.48 11.80
C GLN A 218 -1.62 -1.60 11.30
N VAL A 219 -1.35 -2.17 10.12
CA VAL A 219 -2.16 -3.28 9.58
C VAL A 219 -2.06 -4.51 10.49
N ILE A 220 -0.85 -4.89 10.91
CA ILE A 220 -0.61 -5.99 11.85
C ILE A 220 -1.38 -5.75 13.16
N GLN A 221 -1.30 -4.53 13.70
CA GLN A 221 -2.01 -4.14 14.92
C GLN A 221 -3.53 -4.30 14.79
N ASN A 222 -4.11 -3.83 13.68
CA ASN A 222 -5.53 -3.92 13.43
C ASN A 222 -6.03 -5.38 13.44
N ILE A 223 -5.21 -6.30 12.91
CA ILE A 223 -5.50 -7.73 12.90
C ILE A 223 -5.36 -8.33 14.29
N ILE A 224 -4.25 -8.08 15.00
CA ILE A 224 -3.98 -8.65 16.33
C ILE A 224 -5.06 -8.24 17.34
N ILE A 225 -5.54 -6.99 17.29
CA ILE A 225 -6.61 -6.50 18.17
C ILE A 225 -7.88 -7.34 18.02
N GLN A 226 -8.18 -7.89 16.85
CA GLN A 226 -9.36 -8.76 16.70
C GLN A 226 -9.27 -10.06 17.48
N GLY A 227 -8.06 -10.57 17.72
CA GLY A 227 -7.87 -11.73 18.60
C GLY A 227 -8.30 -11.47 20.05
N LEU A 228 -8.51 -10.20 20.43
CA LEU A 228 -8.94 -9.84 21.78
C LEU A 228 -10.46 -9.74 21.95
N ILE A 229 -11.21 -9.64 20.85
CA ILE A 229 -12.66 -9.45 20.93
C ILE A 229 -13.33 -10.72 21.48
N GLY A 230 -14.13 -10.56 22.52
CA GLY A 230 -14.85 -11.65 23.18
C GLY A 230 -14.02 -12.45 24.19
N LEU A 231 -12.74 -12.14 24.38
CA LEU A 231 -11.90 -12.80 25.39
C LEU A 231 -12.24 -12.34 26.81
N LYS A 232 -12.37 -13.29 27.73
CA LYS A 232 -12.53 -13.06 29.17
C LYS A 232 -11.17 -12.86 29.85
N ILE A 233 -11.20 -12.61 31.15
CA ILE A 233 -9.99 -12.58 31.98
C ILE A 233 -9.42 -14.01 32.04
N GLY A 234 -8.11 -14.13 31.82
CA GLY A 234 -7.43 -15.43 31.75
C GLY A 234 -7.40 -16.06 30.36
N ASP A 235 -8.25 -15.61 29.43
CA ASP A 235 -8.24 -16.12 28.06
C ASP A 235 -7.02 -15.61 27.29
N GLN A 236 -6.41 -16.54 26.55
CA GLN A 236 -5.25 -16.28 25.71
C GLN A 236 -5.68 -15.74 24.34
N ASN A 237 -4.79 -14.98 23.69
CA ASN A 237 -5.02 -14.56 22.31
C ASN A 237 -4.97 -15.77 21.36
N PRO A 238 -6.01 -16.05 20.56
CA PRO A 238 -6.05 -17.21 19.66
C PRO A 238 -4.98 -17.17 18.57
N TYR A 239 -4.42 -15.99 18.28
CA TYR A 239 -3.36 -15.84 17.27
C TYR A 239 -1.96 -16.09 17.81
N LEU A 240 -1.77 -16.17 19.15
CA LEU A 240 -0.44 -16.31 19.71
C LEU A 240 0.24 -17.62 19.30
N LYS A 241 -0.43 -18.77 19.47
CA LYS A 241 0.17 -20.06 19.16
C LYS A 241 0.53 -20.20 17.67
N PRO A 242 -0.37 -19.91 16.71
CA PRO A 242 0.00 -19.96 15.29
C PRO A 242 1.19 -19.07 14.92
N LEU A 243 1.29 -17.86 15.53
CA LEU A 243 2.40 -16.95 15.26
C LEU A 243 3.71 -17.34 15.96
N ILE A 244 3.67 -18.15 17.02
CA ILE A 244 4.87 -18.80 17.56
C ILE A 244 5.29 -19.94 16.63
N ASP A 245 4.34 -20.77 16.22
CA ASP A 245 4.61 -21.98 15.42
C ASP A 245 5.25 -21.64 14.06
N ASP A 246 4.94 -20.48 13.48
CA ASP A 246 5.49 -20.04 12.19
C ASP A 246 6.70 -19.09 12.27
N GLY A 247 7.18 -18.75 13.47
CA GLY A 247 8.33 -17.87 13.68
C GLY A 247 8.03 -16.37 13.68
N THR A 248 6.78 -15.95 13.49
CA THR A 248 6.39 -14.53 13.44
C THR A 248 6.58 -13.83 14.79
N ALA A 249 6.27 -14.51 15.89
CA ALA A 249 6.46 -13.99 17.24
C ALA A 249 7.93 -13.67 17.51
N GLU A 250 8.85 -14.52 17.07
CA GLU A 250 10.30 -14.32 17.15
C GLU A 250 10.74 -13.11 16.32
N MET A 251 10.15 -12.89 15.15
CA MET A 251 10.43 -11.71 14.34
C MET A 251 10.01 -10.42 15.05
N LEU A 252 8.82 -10.37 15.68
CA LEU A 252 8.41 -9.23 16.50
C LEU A 252 9.37 -8.97 17.67
N ILE A 253 9.88 -10.04 18.32
CA ILE A 253 10.89 -9.95 19.37
C ILE A 253 12.21 -9.39 18.83
N LYS A 254 12.62 -9.78 17.61
CA LYS A 254 13.83 -9.25 16.95
C LYS A 254 13.69 -7.75 16.67
N ILE A 255 12.55 -7.31 16.14
CA ILE A 255 12.26 -5.89 15.88
C ILE A 255 12.43 -5.07 17.17
N MET A 256 11.86 -5.53 18.30
CA MET A 256 11.99 -4.84 19.59
C MET A 256 13.44 -4.62 20.05
N LYS A 257 14.39 -5.39 19.55
CA LYS A 257 15.81 -5.29 19.89
C LYS A 257 16.63 -4.53 18.86
N ASP A 258 16.09 -4.37 17.65
CA ASP A 258 16.77 -3.71 16.55
C ASP A 258 16.64 -2.20 16.69
N LYS A 259 17.75 -1.53 16.99
CA LYS A 259 17.78 -0.08 17.15
C LYS A 259 17.52 0.67 15.84
N GLU A 260 17.77 0.05 14.68
CA GLU A 260 17.48 0.65 13.38
C GLU A 260 15.98 0.72 13.08
N GLN A 261 15.18 -0.07 13.79
CA GLN A 261 13.72 -0.13 13.64
C GLN A 261 12.99 0.51 14.85
N PHE A 262 13.65 1.44 15.54
CA PHE A 262 13.09 2.10 16.73
C PHE A 262 11.75 2.80 16.46
N ASP A 263 11.54 3.31 15.24
CA ASP A 263 10.31 3.96 14.79
C ASP A 263 9.06 3.08 14.97
N ILE A 264 9.20 1.76 14.91
CA ILE A 264 8.08 0.81 15.10
C ILE A 264 8.11 0.05 16.43
N HIS A 265 9.06 0.34 17.33
CA HIS A 265 9.14 -0.33 18.64
C HIS A 265 7.88 -0.17 19.47
N TRP A 266 7.27 1.01 19.43
CA TRP A 266 6.03 1.24 20.18
C TRP A 266 4.88 0.36 19.68
N GLN A 267 4.62 0.36 18.36
CA GLN A 267 3.57 -0.47 17.77
C GLN A 267 3.85 -1.95 18.00
N THR A 268 5.11 -2.36 17.85
CA THR A 268 5.55 -3.75 18.09
C THR A 268 5.34 -4.17 19.54
N ALA A 269 5.68 -3.31 20.51
CA ALA A 269 5.43 -3.58 21.92
C ALA A 269 3.94 -3.77 22.23
N GLN A 270 3.08 -2.92 21.63
CA GLN A 270 1.63 -3.04 21.78
C GLN A 270 1.10 -4.34 21.16
N ASN A 271 1.62 -4.74 20.01
CA ASN A 271 1.28 -6.00 19.35
C ASN A 271 1.69 -7.20 20.22
N ILE A 272 2.91 -7.20 20.77
CA ILE A 272 3.39 -8.25 21.67
C ILE A 272 2.56 -8.30 22.95
N ALA A 273 2.29 -7.16 23.60
CA ALA A 273 1.49 -7.11 24.83
C ALA A 273 0.07 -7.68 24.63
N ARG A 274 -0.53 -7.42 23.46
CA ARG A 274 -1.85 -7.94 23.08
C ARG A 274 -1.82 -9.42 22.70
N LEU A 275 -0.77 -9.87 22.00
CA LEU A 275 -0.60 -11.28 21.66
C LEU A 275 -0.39 -12.14 22.91
N TYR A 276 0.47 -11.70 23.82
CA TYR A 276 0.76 -12.41 25.07
C TYR A 276 -0.28 -12.13 26.17
N LYS A 277 -1.51 -11.72 25.83
CA LYS A 277 -2.58 -11.57 26.82
C LYS A 277 -2.75 -12.89 27.59
N ALA A 278 -2.80 -12.79 28.92
CA ALA A 278 -2.87 -13.92 29.84
C ALA A 278 -1.72 -14.94 29.70
N GLN A 279 -0.61 -14.56 29.07
CA GLN A 279 0.65 -15.28 29.06
C GLN A 279 1.81 -14.38 29.49
N GLN A 280 2.91 -14.97 29.93
CA GLN A 280 4.09 -14.20 30.26
C GLN A 280 4.81 -13.76 28.98
N VAL A 281 4.97 -12.44 28.80
CA VAL A 281 5.85 -11.89 27.75
C VAL A 281 7.28 -12.41 27.97
N PRO A 282 8.03 -12.80 26.91
CA PRO A 282 9.38 -13.33 27.06
C PRO A 282 10.27 -12.38 27.86
N GLN A 283 10.93 -12.92 28.90
CA GLN A 283 11.69 -12.12 29.88
C GLN A 283 12.68 -11.16 29.21
N LEU A 284 13.29 -11.63 28.12
CA LEU A 284 14.28 -10.95 27.30
C LEU A 284 13.83 -9.59 26.73
N ILE A 285 12.52 -9.38 26.52
CA ILE A 285 11.96 -8.10 26.03
C ILE A 285 10.92 -7.50 26.99
N SER A 286 10.62 -8.19 28.09
CA SER A 286 9.57 -7.80 29.05
C SER A 286 9.70 -6.34 29.52
N LYS A 287 10.92 -5.89 29.86
CA LYS A 287 11.19 -4.52 30.31
C LYS A 287 10.93 -3.48 29.21
N ASP A 288 11.34 -3.77 27.98
CA ASP A 288 11.17 -2.88 26.84
C ASP A 288 9.69 -2.75 26.46
N VAL A 289 8.96 -3.87 26.43
CA VAL A 289 7.50 -3.87 26.21
C VAL A 289 6.78 -3.05 27.27
N ILE A 290 7.12 -3.20 28.55
CA ILE A 290 6.54 -2.42 29.65
C ILE A 290 6.87 -0.93 29.49
N LYS A 291 8.13 -0.59 29.18
CA LYS A 291 8.57 0.80 29.00
C LYS A 291 7.79 1.47 27.87
N MET A 292 7.74 0.85 26.69
CA MET A 292 7.03 1.37 25.52
C MET A 292 5.52 1.48 25.76
N SER A 293 4.93 0.54 26.48
CA SER A 293 3.50 0.57 26.82
C SER A 293 3.15 1.67 27.82
N ARG A 294 4.10 2.11 28.67
CA ARG A 294 3.89 3.17 29.67
C ARG A 294 4.05 4.58 29.12
N GLN A 295 4.95 4.79 28.15
CA GLN A 295 5.25 6.11 27.58
C GLN A 295 4.03 6.80 26.93
N HIS A 296 3.02 6.03 26.50
CA HIS A 296 1.80 6.55 25.87
C HIS A 296 0.59 6.69 26.81
N ARG A 297 0.73 6.54 28.14
CA ARG A 297 -0.28 7.10 29.07
C ARG A 297 -0.31 8.64 29.04
N ILE A 298 0.65 9.25 28.33
CA ILE A 298 0.70 10.65 27.95
C ILE A 298 0.54 10.66 26.43
N ASP A 299 -0.59 11.16 25.94
CA ASP A 299 -1.00 11.08 24.54
C ASP A 299 -0.35 12.21 23.70
N PRO A 300 0.51 11.91 22.70
CA PRO A 300 1.09 12.91 21.81
C PRO A 300 0.11 13.41 20.74
N PHE A 301 -1.09 12.84 20.63
CA PHE A 301 -2.14 13.31 19.70
C PHE A 301 -3.20 14.21 20.38
N LYS A 302 -2.98 14.62 21.63
CA LYS A 302 -3.77 15.68 22.30
C LYS A 302 -3.28 17.11 22.01
N GLN A 303 -2.35 17.30 21.08
CA GLN A 303 -1.80 18.64 20.74
C GLN A 303 -1.73 18.93 19.24
N LEU A 304 -2.66 18.41 18.46
CA LEU A 304 -3.05 18.94 17.14
C LEU A 304 -4.57 19.04 17.09
#